data_AF-A0A6A5BPC1-F1
#
_entry.id   AF-A0A6A5BPC1-F1
#
_cell.length_a   1.000
_cell.length_b   1.000
_cell.length_c   1.000
_cell.angle_alpha   90.00
_cell.angle_beta   90.00
_cell.angle_gamma   90.00
#
_symmetry.space_group_name_H-M   'P 1'
#
loop_
_entity.id
_entity.type
_entity.pdbx_description
1 polymer ?
#
loop_
_entity_poly.entity_id
_entity_poly.type
_entity_poly.pdbx_seq_one_letter_code
_entity_poly.pdbx_strand_id
1 'polypeptide(L)'
;MSEVPQLKCAVSLLVNFEEVDVGNVYDWEIGTHGIRIKFEVNGRDYGGTYLPEVAKEQEWTKEETLSSLIRKAGFKGKVTQSLLESIELERYQSSKVDMTYEEYAECKNNRVGSRQLSSSNSLGDVDDYDSDESNEDY
;
A
#
# COMPACT_ATOMS: atom_id res chain seq x y z
N MET A 1 15.74 -7.81 21.50
CA MET A 1 14.77 -6.94 20.78
C MET A 1 15.48 -5.80 20.01
N SER A 2 16.75 -5.94 19.65
CA SER A 2 17.54 -4.88 18.97
C SER A 2 17.14 -4.66 17.51
N GLU A 3 16.41 -5.59 16.90
CA GLU A 3 16.01 -5.54 15.49
C GLU A 3 14.75 -4.69 15.27
N VAL A 4 13.89 -4.57 16.29
CA VAL A 4 12.60 -3.86 16.18
C VAL A 4 12.77 -2.38 15.79
N PRO A 5 13.71 -1.62 16.39
CA PRO A 5 13.95 -0.23 15.97
C PRO A 5 14.43 -0.06 14.54
N GLN A 6 14.97 -1.11 13.90
CA GLN A 6 15.49 -1.08 12.53
C GLN A 6 14.43 -1.43 11.48
N LEU A 7 13.20 -1.74 11.91
CA LEU A 7 12.14 -2.16 11.01
C LEU A 7 11.56 -0.96 10.24
N LYS A 8 11.24 -1.22 8.97
CA LYS A 8 10.46 -0.35 8.10
C LYS A 8 9.23 -1.12 7.63
N CYS A 9 8.06 -0.49 7.67
CA CYS A 9 6.83 -1.04 7.13
C CYS A 9 6.46 -0.30 5.85
N ALA A 10 6.03 -1.01 4.82
CA ALA A 10 5.52 -0.42 3.59
C ALA A 10 4.19 -1.07 3.20
N VAL A 11 3.28 -0.26 2.67
CA VAL A 11 1.98 -0.67 2.13
C VAL A 11 1.89 -0.17 0.70
N SER A 12 1.59 -1.08 -0.22
CA SER A 12 1.37 -0.76 -1.64
C SER A 12 -0.08 -1.02 -2.01
N LEU A 13 -0.79 0.02 -2.44
CA LEU A 13 -2.13 -0.10 -3.03
C LEU A 13 -1.98 -0.33 -4.53
N LEU A 14 -2.46 -1.47 -5.00
CA LEU A 14 -2.40 -1.84 -6.43
C LEU A 14 -3.66 -1.34 -7.15
N VAL A 15 -3.47 -0.68 -8.28
CA VAL A 15 -4.53 -0.01 -9.05
C VAL A 15 -4.26 -0.12 -10.55
N ASN A 16 -5.25 0.23 -11.37
CA ASN A 16 -5.13 0.30 -12.84
C ASN A 16 -4.64 -1.01 -13.46
N PHE A 17 -5.32 -2.11 -13.13
CA PHE A 17 -5.03 -3.42 -13.71
C PHE A 17 -5.49 -3.46 -15.18
N GLU A 18 -4.59 -3.87 -16.06
CA GLU A 18 -4.80 -3.98 -17.50
C GLU A 18 -4.21 -5.29 -18.00
N GLU A 19 -5.01 -6.07 -18.72
CA GLU A 19 -4.52 -7.23 -19.45
C GLU A 19 -3.71 -6.78 -20.66
N VAL A 20 -2.57 -7.43 -20.90
CA VAL A 20 -1.73 -7.20 -22.05
C VAL A 20 -2.01 -8.26 -23.10
N ASP A 21 -2.08 -7.84 -24.36
CA ASP A 21 -2.35 -8.72 -25.49
C ASP A 21 -1.34 -9.88 -25.54
N VAL A 22 -1.88 -11.09 -25.71
CA VAL A 22 -1.09 -12.32 -25.85
C VAL A 22 -0.15 -12.18 -27.05
N GLY A 23 1.14 -12.46 -26.83
CA GLY A 23 2.20 -12.23 -27.82
C GLY A 23 2.94 -10.89 -27.68
N ASN A 24 2.47 -9.96 -26.85
CA ASN A 24 3.14 -8.69 -26.56
C ASN A 24 3.51 -8.52 -25.07
N VAL A 25 4.18 -9.52 -24.50
CA VAL A 25 4.60 -9.53 -23.08
C VAL A 25 5.53 -8.40 -22.63
N TYR A 26 5.95 -7.54 -23.56
CA TYR A 26 6.81 -6.39 -23.28
C TYR A 26 6.03 -5.08 -23.17
N ASP A 27 4.70 -5.09 -23.30
CA ASP A 27 3.85 -3.89 -23.19
C ASP A 27 3.59 -3.47 -21.75
N TRP A 28 4.65 -3.02 -21.09
CA TRP A 28 4.64 -2.40 -19.77
C TRP A 28 5.84 -1.46 -19.65
N GLU A 29 5.97 -0.72 -18.55
CA GLU A 29 7.05 0.27 -18.39
C GLU A 29 7.75 0.08 -17.06
N ILE A 30 9.09 -0.01 -17.10
CA ILE A 30 9.91 -0.22 -15.91
C ILE A 30 9.79 0.98 -14.98
N GLY A 31 9.52 0.73 -13.71
CA GLY A 31 9.36 1.77 -12.69
C GLY A 31 7.95 2.38 -12.62
N THR A 32 7.11 2.14 -13.62
CA THR A 32 5.69 2.55 -13.64
C THR A 32 4.78 1.36 -13.35
N HIS A 33 5.02 0.25 -14.04
CA HIS A 33 4.14 -0.91 -14.04
C HIS A 33 4.75 -2.07 -13.25
N GLY A 34 3.95 -2.64 -12.36
CA GLY A 34 4.10 -3.99 -11.85
C GLY A 34 3.50 -4.97 -12.85
N ILE A 35 3.96 -6.20 -12.82
CA ILE A 35 3.53 -7.25 -13.73
C ILE A 35 3.10 -8.50 -12.96
N ARG A 36 2.00 -9.11 -13.40
CA ARG A 36 1.54 -10.43 -12.99
C ARG A 36 1.52 -11.30 -14.23
N ILE A 37 2.23 -12.42 -14.18
CA ILE A 37 2.29 -13.39 -15.28
C ILE A 37 1.58 -14.67 -14.90
N LYS A 38 0.97 -15.31 -15.89
CA LYS A 38 0.43 -16.67 -15.80
C LYS A 38 0.69 -17.41 -17.11
N PHE A 39 1.07 -18.67 -17.03
CA PHE A 39 1.26 -19.54 -18.20
C PHE A 39 1.21 -21.01 -17.79
N GLU A 40 0.94 -21.89 -18.75
CA GLU A 40 0.89 -23.34 -18.54
C GLU A 40 2.00 -24.04 -19.33
N VAL A 41 2.69 -25.01 -18.72
CA VAL A 41 3.62 -25.90 -19.42
C VAL A 41 3.37 -27.34 -19.01
N ASN A 42 3.01 -28.20 -19.98
CA ASN A 42 2.74 -29.63 -19.79
C ASN A 42 1.65 -29.91 -18.73
N GLY A 43 0.53 -29.18 -18.75
CA GLY A 43 -0.57 -29.36 -17.79
C GLY A 43 -0.27 -28.83 -16.39
N ARG A 44 0.78 -28.01 -16.23
CA ARG A 44 1.11 -27.36 -14.96
C ARG A 44 1.11 -25.85 -15.11
N ASP A 45 0.34 -25.21 -14.23
CA ASP A 45 0.27 -23.75 -14.13
C ASP A 45 1.47 -23.17 -13.39
N TYR A 46 1.92 -22.03 -13.89
CA TYR A 46 2.94 -21.18 -13.28
C TYR A 46 2.42 -19.74 -13.24
N GLY A 47 2.83 -19.01 -12.21
CA GLY A 47 2.53 -17.60 -12.11
C GLY A 47 3.42 -16.90 -11.11
N GLY A 48 3.52 -15.59 -11.27
CA GLY A 48 4.37 -14.76 -10.43
C GLY A 48 4.01 -13.30 -10.57
N THR A 49 4.40 -12.51 -9.57
CA THR A 49 4.17 -11.08 -9.54
C THR A 49 5.44 -10.33 -9.16
N TYR A 50 5.73 -9.25 -9.89
CA TYR A 50 6.67 -8.21 -9.49
C TYR A 50 5.97 -6.87 -9.37
N LEU A 51 6.30 -6.13 -8.32
CA LEU A 51 5.83 -4.77 -8.10
C LEU A 51 6.58 -3.77 -9.00
N PRO A 52 6.03 -2.56 -9.24
CA PRO A 52 6.63 -1.57 -10.14
C PRO A 52 8.10 -1.24 -9.84
N GLU A 53 8.49 -1.24 -8.56
CA GLU A 53 9.85 -0.88 -8.15
C GLU A 53 10.89 -1.96 -8.45
N VAL A 54 10.51 -3.24 -8.53
CA VAL A 54 11.46 -4.36 -8.50
C VAL A 54 12.42 -4.32 -9.69
N ALA A 55 11.88 -4.17 -10.91
CA ALA A 55 12.70 -4.12 -12.11
C ALA A 55 13.66 -2.92 -12.11
N LYS A 56 13.18 -1.77 -11.61
CA LYS A 56 13.95 -0.54 -11.53
C LYS A 56 15.08 -0.62 -10.49
N GLU A 57 14.79 -1.13 -9.30
CA GLU A 57 15.76 -1.28 -8.21
C GLU A 57 16.87 -2.27 -8.53
N GLN A 58 16.57 -3.29 -9.33
CA GLN A 58 17.56 -4.27 -9.79
C GLN A 58 18.28 -3.85 -11.07
N GLU A 59 17.91 -2.70 -11.66
CA GLU A 59 18.41 -2.23 -12.96
C GLU A 59 18.21 -3.25 -14.09
N TRP A 60 17.14 -4.05 -14.02
CA TRP A 60 16.84 -5.10 -14.99
C TRP A 60 16.16 -4.56 -16.24
N THR A 61 16.49 -5.14 -17.40
CA THR A 61 15.68 -4.97 -18.60
C THR A 61 14.34 -5.72 -18.48
N LYS A 62 13.43 -5.51 -19.44
CA LYS A 62 12.15 -6.22 -19.45
C LYS A 62 12.34 -7.74 -19.62
N GLU A 63 13.30 -8.13 -20.46
CA GLU A 63 13.68 -9.52 -20.72
C GLU A 63 14.25 -10.19 -19.46
N GLU A 64 15.16 -9.50 -18.76
CA GLU A 64 15.74 -9.98 -17.51
C GLU A 64 14.68 -10.11 -16.42
N THR A 65 13.78 -9.13 -16.33
CA THR A 65 12.65 -9.12 -15.39
C THR A 65 11.73 -10.32 -15.65
N LEU A 66 11.32 -10.57 -16.89
CA LEU A 66 10.47 -11.71 -17.25
C LEU A 66 11.17 -13.05 -16.99
N SER A 67 12.44 -13.18 -17.39
CA SER A 67 13.23 -14.39 -17.14
C SER A 67 13.33 -14.67 -15.64
N SER A 68 13.67 -13.66 -14.84
CA SER A 68 13.71 -13.73 -13.38
C SER A 68 12.35 -14.10 -12.78
N LEU A 69 11.26 -13.51 -13.26
CA LEU A 69 9.92 -13.78 -12.78
C LEU A 69 9.45 -15.20 -13.09
N ILE A 70 9.73 -15.70 -14.30
CA ILE A 70 9.46 -17.08 -14.72
C ILE A 70 10.23 -18.07 -13.82
N ARG A 71 11.49 -17.76 -13.50
CA ARG A 71 12.30 -18.56 -12.55
C ARG A 71 11.71 -18.52 -11.14
N LYS A 72 11.28 -17.34 -10.68
CA LYS A 72 10.63 -17.14 -9.38
C LYS A 72 9.29 -17.88 -9.28
N ALA A 73 8.54 -17.99 -10.38
CA ALA A 73 7.32 -18.80 -10.49
C ALA A 73 7.58 -20.32 -10.36
N GLY A 74 8.85 -20.74 -10.33
CA GLY A 74 9.27 -22.12 -10.15
C GLY A 74 9.50 -22.90 -11.45
N PHE A 75 9.45 -22.23 -12.61
CA PHE A 75 9.72 -22.87 -13.89
C PHE A 75 11.23 -23.06 -14.11
N LYS A 76 11.65 -24.32 -14.26
CA LYS A 76 13.06 -24.71 -14.45
C LYS A 76 13.42 -25.07 -15.89
N GLY A 77 12.47 -25.00 -16.83
CA GLY A 77 12.69 -25.30 -18.24
C GLY A 77 13.44 -24.20 -19.00
N LYS A 78 13.60 -24.36 -20.32
CA LYS A 78 14.14 -23.31 -21.17
C LYS A 78 13.08 -22.25 -21.42
N VAL A 79 13.45 -20.97 -21.31
CA VAL A 79 12.59 -19.86 -21.71
C VAL A 79 12.69 -19.75 -23.24
N THR A 80 11.67 -20.25 -23.93
CA THR A 80 11.58 -20.20 -25.40
C THR A 80 10.69 -19.05 -25.83
N GLN A 81 10.82 -18.62 -27.09
CA GLN A 81 9.94 -17.59 -27.66
C GLN A 81 8.46 -18.00 -27.60
N SER A 82 8.15 -19.27 -27.90
CA SER A 82 6.79 -19.81 -27.80
C SER A 82 6.23 -19.76 -26.38
N LEU A 83 7.08 -19.91 -25.36
CA LEU A 83 6.67 -19.76 -23.97
C LEU A 83 6.30 -18.31 -23.69
N LEU A 84 7.14 -17.37 -24.10
CA LEU A 84 6.88 -15.93 -23.94
C LEU A 84 5.58 -15.52 -24.63
N GLU A 85 5.32 -16.03 -25.83
CA GLU A 85 4.07 -15.77 -26.56
C GLU A 85 2.83 -16.35 -25.88
N SER A 86 2.97 -17.41 -25.08
CA SER A 86 1.87 -18.03 -24.34
C SER A 86 1.57 -17.40 -22.98
N ILE A 87 2.39 -16.43 -22.53
CA ILE A 87 2.20 -15.79 -21.22
C ILE A 87 1.01 -14.83 -21.28
N GLU A 88 0.06 -15.04 -20.37
CA GLU A 88 -0.93 -14.06 -19.98
C GLU A 88 -0.26 -13.07 -19.02
N LEU A 89 -0.06 -11.83 -19.47
CA LEU A 89 0.51 -10.77 -18.65
C LEU A 89 -0.57 -9.75 -18.31
N GLU A 90 -0.64 -9.39 -17.04
CA GLU A 90 -1.42 -8.26 -16.56
C GLU A 90 -0.46 -7.24 -15.96
N ARG A 91 -0.58 -5.98 -16.39
CA ARG A 91 0.16 -4.87 -15.83
C ARG A 91 -0.72 -4.08 -14.87
N TYR A 92 -0.10 -3.46 -13.87
CA TYR A 92 -0.80 -2.61 -12.91
C TYR A 92 0.14 -1.56 -12.36
N GLN A 93 -0.40 -0.54 -11.71
CA GLN A 93 0.37 0.49 -11.03
C GLN A 93 0.21 0.34 -9.52
N SER A 94 1.10 0.95 -8.74
CA SER A 94 0.96 0.98 -7.29
C SER A 94 1.24 2.34 -6.68
N SER A 95 0.44 2.72 -5.69
CA SER A 95 0.76 3.81 -4.77
C SER A 95 1.34 3.22 -3.49
N LYS A 96 2.59 3.55 -3.19
CA LYS A 96 3.34 3.01 -2.04
C LYS A 96 3.48 4.08 -0.96
N VAL A 97 3.22 3.69 0.28
CA VAL A 97 3.51 4.48 1.47
C VAL A 97 4.32 3.63 2.42
N ASP A 98 5.33 4.21 3.04
CA ASP A 98 6.16 3.53 4.02
C ASP A 98 6.38 4.39 5.27
N MET A 99 6.77 3.71 6.35
CA MET A 99 7.01 4.32 7.66
C MET A 99 8.09 3.52 8.40
N THR A 100 9.08 4.21 8.97
CA THR A 100 10.07 3.60 9.87
C THR A 100 9.49 3.37 11.26
N TYR A 101 10.13 2.51 12.05
CA TYR A 101 9.73 2.33 13.44
C TYR A 101 9.83 3.63 14.25
N GLU A 102 10.82 4.48 13.98
CA GLU A 102 11.01 5.77 14.65
C GLU A 102 9.81 6.70 14.38
N GLU A 103 9.43 6.87 13.10
CA GLU A 103 8.27 7.67 12.69
C GLU A 103 6.97 7.16 13.33
N TYR A 104 6.81 5.84 13.40
CA TYR A 104 5.68 5.22 14.09
C TYR A 104 5.68 5.53 15.60
N ALA A 105 6.84 5.43 16.27
CA ALA A 105 6.97 5.66 17.70
C ALA A 105 6.63 7.12 18.07
N GLU A 106 7.10 8.08 17.28
CA GLU A 106 6.74 9.49 17.40
C GLU A 106 5.23 9.72 17.23
N CYS A 107 4.64 9.16 16.16
CA CYS A 107 3.20 9.24 15.91
C CYS A 107 2.37 8.63 17.05
N LYS A 108 2.80 7.50 17.61
CA LYS A 108 2.13 6.83 18.74
C LYS A 108 2.15 7.71 19.99
N ASN A 109 3.30 8.30 20.30
CA ASN A 109 3.45 9.18 21.46
C ASN A 109 2.59 10.45 21.31
N ASN A 110 2.51 11.02 20.11
CA ASN A 110 1.71 12.22 19.82
C ASN A 110 0.18 11.95 19.81
N ARG A 111 -0.26 10.74 19.47
CA ARG A 111 -1.69 10.33 19.55
C ARG A 111 -2.19 10.14 20.98
N VAL A 112 -1.29 9.88 21.94
CA VAL A 112 -1.66 9.80 23.36
C VAL A 112 -1.84 11.21 23.96
N GLY A 113 -1.15 12.23 23.44
CA GLY A 113 -1.24 13.63 23.89
C GLY A 113 -2.44 14.43 23.35
N SER A 114 -3.13 13.94 22.31
CA SER A 114 -4.24 14.64 21.63
C SER A 114 -5.63 14.27 22.17
N ARG A 115 -5.71 13.54 23.30
CA ARG A 115 -6.98 13.10 23.91
C ARG A 115 -7.59 14.07 24.94
N GLN A 116 -6.99 15.24 25.17
CA GLN A 116 -7.61 16.30 25.95
C GLN A 116 -7.51 17.64 25.23
N LEU A 117 -8.58 18.01 24.54
CA LEU A 117 -8.97 19.41 24.27
C LEU A 117 -10.46 19.41 23.87
N SER A 118 -11.32 19.11 24.84
CA SER A 118 -12.71 19.58 24.88
C SER A 118 -13.23 19.50 26.33
N SER A 119 -12.90 20.51 27.11
CA SER A 119 -13.66 20.87 28.32
C SER A 119 -13.38 22.32 28.66
N SER A 120 -14.06 23.22 27.96
CA SER A 120 -14.37 24.55 28.47
C SER A 120 -15.75 24.94 27.93
N ASN A 121 -16.78 24.28 28.45
CA ASN A 121 -18.08 24.92 28.63
C ASN A 121 -18.06 25.47 30.06
N SER A 122 -17.78 26.76 30.21
CA SER A 122 -18.13 27.50 31.41
C SER A 122 -19.63 27.73 31.38
N LEU A 123 -20.37 27.05 32.24
CA LEU A 123 -21.75 27.34 32.60
C LEU A 123 -21.77 27.58 34.09
N GLY A 124 -22.10 28.80 34.46
CA GLY A 124 -22.29 29.23 35.84
C GLY A 124 -22.46 30.74 35.83
N ASP A 125 -23.72 31.18 35.73
CA ASP A 125 -24.27 32.40 36.36
C ASP A 125 -25.67 32.65 35.79
N VAL A 126 -26.66 31.86 36.23
CA VAL A 126 -28.06 32.32 36.40
C VAL A 126 -28.66 31.43 37.48
N ASP A 127 -28.82 31.97 38.68
CA ASP A 127 -29.87 31.62 39.64
C ASP A 127 -30.00 32.84 40.57
N ASP A 128 -30.93 33.73 40.24
CA ASP A 128 -31.33 34.86 41.08
C ASP A 128 -32.86 34.77 41.27
N TYR A 129 -33.27 34.07 42.32
CA TYR A 129 -34.58 33.97 42.94
C TYR A 129 -34.26 33.43 44.36
N ASP A 130 -34.70 33.97 45.49
CA ASP A 130 -35.84 34.84 45.80
C ASP A 130 -35.61 35.38 47.23
N SER A 131 -36.25 36.51 47.58
CA SER A 131 -36.85 36.82 48.90
C SER A 131 -37.03 38.33 49.09
N ASP A 132 -38.27 38.76 48.87
CA ASP A 132 -39.09 39.65 49.71
C ASP A 132 -38.44 40.83 50.45
N GLU A 133 -38.93 42.04 50.18
CA GLU A 133 -39.59 42.87 51.22
C GLU A 133 -40.37 44.08 50.63
N SER A 134 -41.69 44.07 50.91
CA SER A 134 -42.55 45.20 51.33
C SER A 134 -42.58 46.54 50.56
N ASN A 135 -43.74 46.91 49.99
CA ASN A 135 -44.70 47.86 50.58
C ASN A 135 -45.90 48.14 49.62
N GLU A 136 -47.13 47.93 50.08
CA GLU A 136 -48.12 48.97 50.48
C GLU A 136 -48.67 49.80 49.31
N ASP A 137 -49.95 49.60 48.94
CA ASP A 137 -51.07 50.46 49.41
C ASP A 137 -52.32 50.37 48.50
N TYR A 138 -53.47 50.22 49.19
CA TYR A 138 -54.88 50.43 48.78
C TYR A 138 -55.53 49.59 47.66
#